data_AF-A0A535MDV4-F1
#
_entry.id   AF-A0A535MDV4-F1
#
_cell.length_a   1.000
_cell.length_b   1.000
_cell.length_c   1.000
_cell.angle_alpha   90.00
_cell.angle_beta   90.00
_cell.angle_gamma   90.00
#
_symmetry.space_group_name_H-M   'P 1'
#
loop_
_entity.id
_entity.type
_entity.pdbx_description
1 polymer ?
#
loop_
_entity_poly.entity_id
_entity_poly.type
_entity_poly.pdbx_seq_one_letter_code
_entity_poly.pdbx_strand_id
1 'polypeptide(L)' 'MVLAEVARIFPLGKRLPEEEVDRELRGIWPDYCQLRRALVDYEFLARKAGRYWRVG' A
#
# COMPACT_ATOMS: atom_id res chain seq x y z
N MET A 1 -9.03 4.12 11.28
CA MET A 1 -8.12 3.01 11.65
C MET A 1 -6.72 3.33 11.12
N VAL A 2 -5.65 2.85 11.76
CA VAL A 2 -4.26 3.17 11.38
C VAL A 2 -3.94 2.83 9.92
N LEU A 3 -4.41 1.67 9.42
CA LEU A 3 -4.20 1.27 8.02
C LEU A 3 -4.82 2.24 7.00
N ALA A 4 -5.97 2.83 7.32
CA ALA A 4 -6.60 3.83 6.46
C ALA A 4 -5.73 5.08 6.35
N GLU A 5 -5.05 5.49 7.43
CA GLU A 5 -4.14 6.63 7.43
C GLU A 5 -2.88 6.33 6.63
N VAL A 6 -2.31 5.12 6.78
CA VAL A 6 -1.19 4.66 5.96
C VAL A 6 -1.57 4.66 4.48
N ALA A 7 -2.78 4.24 4.12
CA ALA A 7 -3.23 4.23 2.73
C ALA A 7 -3.27 5.63 2.09
N ARG A 8 -3.41 6.71 2.89
CA ARG A 8 -3.48 8.09 2.38
C ARG A 8 -2.19 8.58 1.74
N ILE A 9 -1.04 7.96 2.03
CA ILE A 9 0.24 8.32 1.40
C ILE A 9 0.25 8.00 -0.10
N PHE A 10 -0.62 7.07 -0.53
CA PHE A 10 -0.73 6.67 -1.92
C PHE A 10 -1.75 7.55 -2.65
N PRO A 11 -1.37 8.14 -3.80
CA PRO A 11 -2.27 8.95 -4.60
C PRO A 11 -3.38 8.10 -5.23
N LEU A 12 -4.59 8.66 -5.33
CA LEU A 12 -5.72 8.01 -5.99
C LEU A 12 -5.48 7.91 -7.50
N GLY A 13 -5.90 6.80 -8.11
CA GLY A 13 -5.84 6.59 -9.56
C GLY A 13 -4.44 6.28 -10.12
N LYS A 14 -3.37 6.34 -9.32
CA LYS A 14 -2.01 5.98 -9.75
C LYS A 14 -1.72 4.51 -9.44
N ARG A 15 -1.18 3.78 -10.42
CA ARG A 15 -0.64 2.43 -10.24
C ARG A 15 0.86 2.49 -10.00
N LEU A 16 1.27 2.03 -8.82
CA LEU A 16 2.66 2.01 -8.37
C LEU A 16 3.23 0.59 -8.48
N PRO A 17 4.49 0.42 -8.89
CA PRO A 17 5.17 -0.87 -8.78
C PRO A 17 5.38 -1.24 -7.31
N GLU A 18 5.50 -2.54 -7.03
CA GLU A 18 5.75 -3.07 -5.68
C GLU A 18 6.94 -2.41 -4.99
N GLU A 19 8.02 -2.14 -5.73
CA GLU A 19 9.23 -1.48 -5.20
C GLU A 19 8.97 -0.06 -4.67
N GLU A 20 8.10 0.72 -5.34
CA GLU A 20 7.75 2.08 -4.92
C GLU A 20 6.90 2.01 -3.65
N VAL A 21 5.93 1.08 -3.61
CA VAL A 21 5.13 0.84 -2.40
C VAL A 21 6.01 0.40 -1.23
N ASP A 22 6.91 -0.55 -1.45
CA ASP A 22 7.81 -1.06 -0.41
C ASP A 22 8.75 0.04 0.11
N ARG A 23 9.16 0.98 -0.74
CA ARG A 23 9.95 2.15 -0.32
C ARG A 23 9.16 3.04 0.62
N GLU A 24 7.92 3.39 0.28
CA GLU A 24 7.07 4.25 1.13
C GLU A 24 6.74 3.55 2.47
N LEU A 25 6.40 2.26 2.43
CA LEU A 25 6.02 1.50 3.64
C LEU A 25 7.20 1.23 4.59
N ARG A 26 8.43 1.11 4.07
CA ARG A 26 9.65 0.93 4.88
C ARG A 26 9.90 2.09 5.85
N GLY A 27 9.47 3.30 5.50
CA GLY A 27 9.58 4.47 6.39
C GLY A 27 8.60 4.44 7.56
N ILE A 28 7.60 3.56 7.52
CA ILE A 28 6.48 3.51 8.49
C ILE A 28 6.64 2.31 9.42
N TRP A 29 6.93 1.13 8.86
CA TRP A 29 6.98 -0.11 9.62
C TRP A 29 8.09 -1.05 9.11
N PRO A 30 8.93 -1.62 9.99
CA PRO A 30 10.02 -2.51 9.59
C PRO A 30 9.56 -3.74 8.81
N ASP A 31 8.40 -4.32 9.18
CA ASP A 31 7.75 -5.42 8.44
C ASP A 31 6.79 -4.87 7.38
N TYR A 32 7.33 -4.08 6.45
CA TYR A 32 6.57 -3.46 5.37
C TYR A 32 5.86 -4.48 4.47
N CYS A 33 6.38 -5.71 4.40
CA CYS A 33 5.74 -6.83 3.70
C CYS A 33 4.40 -7.20 4.35
N GLN A 34 4.36 -7.33 5.67
CA GLN A 34 3.12 -7.56 6.41
C GLN A 34 2.18 -6.37 6.29
N LEU A 35 2.69 -5.14 6.39
CA LEU A 35 1.88 -3.93 6.24
C LEU A 35 1.24 -3.84 4.84
N ARG A 36 2.00 -4.13 3.79
CA ARG A 36 1.49 -4.16 2.41
C ARG A 36 0.40 -5.21 2.23
N ARG A 37 0.58 -6.40 2.79
CA ARG A 37 -0.45 -7.46 2.76
C ARG A 37 -1.71 -7.02 3.47
N ALA A 38 -1.60 -6.48 4.69
CA ALA A 38 -2.74 -5.96 5.43
C ALA A 38 -3.50 -4.87 4.65
N LEU A 39 -2.80 -3.93 4.02
CA LEU A 39 -3.45 -2.91 3.19
C LEU A 39 -4.27 -3.50 2.03
N VAL A 40 -3.86 -4.65 1.48
CA VAL A 40 -4.62 -5.36 0.46
C VAL A 40 -5.76 -6.17 1.06
N ASP A 41 -5.50 -6.89 2.16
CA ASP A 41 -6.49 -7.73 2.84
C ASP A 41 -7.68 -6.92 3.38
N TYR A 42 -7.42 -5.68 3.81
CA TYR A 42 -8.44 -4.72 4.25
C TYR A 42 -8.97 -3.80 3.13
N GLU A 43 -8.70 -4.12 1.86
CA GLU A 43 -9.22 -3.43 0.68
C GLU A 43 -8.85 -1.93 0.56
N PHE A 44 -7.78 -1.48 1.22
CA PHE A 44 -7.25 -0.11 1.06
C PHE A 44 -6.37 0.03 -0.19
N LEU A 45 -5.67 -1.05 -0.56
CA LEU A 45 -4.92 -1.17 -1.81
C LEU A 45 -5.43 -2.36 -2.61
N ALA A 46 -5.51 -2.21 -3.92
CA ALA A 46 -5.68 -3.34 -4.84
C ALA A 46 -4.35 -3.67 -5.49
N ARG A 47 -4.16 -4.95 -5.83
CA ARG A 47 -2.94 -5.47 -6.47
C ARG A 47 -3.28 -6.22 -7.77
N LYS A 48 -2.52 -5.97 -8.84
CA LYS A 48 -2.54 -6.79 -10.07
C LYS A 48 -1.19 -6.72 -10.79
N ALA A 49 -0.66 -7.87 -11.20
CA ALA A 49 0.59 -7.98 -11.96
C ALA A 49 1.77 -7.18 -11.34
N GLY A 50 1.96 -7.29 -10.03
CA GLY A 50 3.02 -6.57 -9.31
C GLY A 50 2.82 -5.05 -9.17
N ARG A 51 1.65 -4.54 -9.57
CA ARG A 51 1.24 -3.14 -9.39
C ARG A 51 0.21 -3.02 -8.28
N TYR A 52 0.26 -1.91 -7.57
CA TYR A 52 -0.66 -1.56 -6.49
C TYR A 52 -1.30 -0.21 -6.78
N TRP A 53 -2.53 -0.01 -6.32
CA TRP A 53 -3.18 1.30 -6.34
C TRP A 53 -4.14 1.42 -5.17
N ARG A 54 -4.33 2.65 -4.70
CA ARG A 54 -5.31 2.95 -3.67
C ARG A 54 -6.73 2.71 -4.18
N VAL A 55 -7.54 2.08 -3.34
CA VAL A 55 -8.98 1.88 -3.54
C VAL A 55 -9.71 2.86 -2.62
N GLY A 56 -10.78 3.46 -3.12
CA GLY A 56 -11.59 4.45 -2.40
C GLY A 56 -11.31 5.88 -2.82
#